data_AF-A0A139TN35-F1
#
_entry.id   AF-A0A139TN35-F1
#
_cell.length_a   1.000
_cell.length_b   1.000
_cell.length_c   1.000
_cell.angle_alpha   90.00
_cell.angle_beta   90.00
_cell.angle_gamma   90.00
#
_symmetry.space_group_name_H-M   'P 1'
#
loop_
_entity.id
_entity.type
_entity.pdbx_description
1 polymer ?
#
loop_
_entity_poly.entity_id
_entity_poly.type
_entity_poly.pdbx_seq_one_letter_code
_entity_poly.pdbx_strand_id
1 'polypeptide(L)'
;MNQDTILQQEASLKEARLKRRQLLRVFDTPDGRDVLSFLEARFQTDLPVFQGSPGNYDPLDAMRRDAYREVFLYIRRQLQLALKESTTENKND
;
A
#
# COMPACT_ATOMS: atom_id res chain seq x y z
N MET A 1 -7.47 -28.11 -10.62
CA MET A 1 -7.89 -26.69 -10.66
C MET A 1 -8.77 -26.54 -11.89
N ASN A 2 -10.01 -26.08 -11.76
CA ASN A 2 -10.97 -26.07 -12.87
C ASN A 2 -10.72 -24.87 -13.80
N GLN A 3 -11.09 -24.96 -15.09
CA GLN A 3 -10.89 -23.88 -16.07
C GLN A 3 -11.53 -22.56 -15.63
N ASP A 4 -12.71 -22.61 -15.02
CA ASP A 4 -13.39 -21.42 -14.47
C ASP A 4 -12.56 -20.72 -13.37
N THR A 5 -11.84 -21.50 -12.56
CA THR A 5 -10.99 -20.95 -11.49
C THR A 5 -9.78 -20.21 -12.06
N ILE A 6 -9.23 -20.69 -13.18
CA ILE A 6 -8.10 -20.05 -13.87
C ILE A 6 -8.54 -18.71 -14.46
N LEU A 7 -9.67 -18.69 -15.17
CA LEU A 7 -10.20 -17.45 -15.77
C LEU A 7 -10.55 -16.38 -14.72
N GLN A 8 -11.11 -16.79 -13.57
CA GLN A 8 -11.37 -15.87 -12.46
C GLN A 8 -10.09 -15.30 -11.85
N GLN A 9 -9.05 -16.12 -11.70
CA GLN A 9 -7.75 -15.67 -11.21
C GLN A 9 -7.11 -14.67 -12.18
N GLU A 10 -7.13 -14.95 -13.49
CA GLU A 10 -6.60 -14.05 -14.51
C GLU A 10 -7.32 -12.69 -14.52
N ALA A 11 -8.66 -12.71 -14.41
CA ALA A 11 -9.45 -11.49 -14.31
C ALA A 11 -9.09 -10.67 -13.06
N SER A 12 -8.98 -11.32 -11.91
CA SER A 12 -8.59 -10.69 -10.64
C SER A 12 -7.19 -10.08 -10.70
N LEU A 13 -6.22 -10.79 -11.30
CA LEU A 13 -4.87 -10.28 -11.49
C LEU A 13 -4.84 -9.06 -12.43
N LYS A 14 -5.63 -9.09 -13.51
CA LYS A 14 -5.75 -7.97 -14.45
C LYS A 14 -6.33 -6.73 -13.77
N GLU A 15 -7.36 -6.91 -12.94
CA GLU A 15 -7.96 -5.83 -12.15
C GLU A 15 -6.95 -5.27 -11.13
N ALA A 16 -6.22 -6.13 -10.42
CA ALA A 16 -5.20 -5.70 -9.47
C ALA A 16 -4.10 -4.87 -10.14
N ARG A 17 -3.62 -5.30 -11.32
CA ARG A 17 -2.65 -4.53 -12.13
C ARG A 17 -3.19 -3.18 -12.57
N LEU A 18 -4.47 -3.12 -12.97
CA LEU A 18 -5.11 -1.85 -13.33
C LEU A 18 -5.14 -0.88 -12.14
N LYS A 19 -5.55 -1.36 -10.96
CA LYS A 19 -5.57 -0.54 -9.74
C LYS A 19 -4.17 -0.07 -9.34
N ARG A 20 -3.15 -0.95 -9.43
CA ARG A 20 -1.74 -0.60 -9.21
C ARG A 20 -1.27 0.54 -10.11
N ARG A 21 -1.56 0.47 -11.41
CA ARG A 21 -1.21 1.55 -12.36
C ARG A 21 -1.91 2.86 -12.04
N GLN A 22 -3.18 2.81 -11.62
CA GLN A 22 -3.92 4.00 -11.19
C GLN A 22 -3.29 4.63 -9.94
N LEU A 23 -2.95 3.82 -8.93
CA LEU A 23 -2.26 4.27 -7.72
C LEU A 23 -0.90 4.90 -8.09
N LEU A 24 -0.12 4.24 -8.94
CA LEU A 24 1.18 4.75 -9.37
C LEU A 24 1.05 6.10 -10.08
N ARG A 25 0.09 6.24 -11.00
CA ARG A 25 -0.14 7.51 -11.71
C ARG A 25 -0.41 8.69 -10.77
N VAL A 26 -1.11 8.44 -9.66
CA VAL A 26 -1.44 9.49 -8.69
C VAL A 26 -0.25 9.75 -7.75
N PHE A 27 0.30 8.71 -7.14
CA PHE A 27 1.26 8.83 -6.05
C PHE A 27 2.73 8.90 -6.50
N ASP A 28 3.03 8.66 -7.78
CA ASP A 28 4.39 8.84 -8.33
C ASP A 28 4.66 10.29 -8.80
N THR A 29 3.72 11.19 -8.55
CA THR A 29 3.90 12.64 -8.76
C THR A 29 4.53 13.29 -7.53
N PRO A 30 5.24 14.44 -7.66
CA PRO A 30 5.77 15.17 -6.50
C PRO A 30 4.70 15.47 -5.44
N ASP A 31 3.57 16.05 -5.85
CA ASP A 31 2.45 16.37 -4.95
C ASP A 31 1.85 15.12 -4.30
N GLY A 32 1.72 14.03 -5.05
CA GLY A 32 1.21 12.76 -4.54
C GLY A 32 2.13 12.16 -3.46
N ARG A 33 3.45 12.26 -3.65
CA ARG A 33 4.45 11.84 -2.65
C ARG A 33 4.39 12.70 -1.40
N ASP A 34 4.27 14.02 -1.56
CA ASP A 34 4.16 14.96 -0.43
C ASP A 34 2.89 14.72 0.39
N VAL A 35 1.76 14.46 -0.27
CA VAL A 35 0.51 14.08 0.42
C VAL A 35 0.67 12.77 1.21
N LEU A 36 1.32 11.75 0.63
CA LEU A 36 1.58 10.51 1.35
C LEU A 36 2.46 10.74 2.58
N SER A 37 3.57 11.47 2.42
CA SER A 37 4.48 11.77 3.53
C SER A 37 3.79 12.60 4.63
N PHE A 38 2.97 13.58 4.25
CA PHE A 38 2.17 14.36 5.19
C PHE A 38 1.21 13.47 5.99
N LEU A 39 0.47 12.58 5.32
CA LEU A 39 -0.50 11.70 5.98
C LEU A 39 0.21 10.67 6.87
N GLU A 40 1.33 10.10 6.44
CA GLU A 40 2.14 9.18 7.25
C GLU A 40 2.60 9.84 8.56
N ALA A 41 3.07 11.09 8.48
CA ALA A 41 3.46 11.86 9.65
C ALA A 41 2.24 12.22 10.54
N ARG A 42 1.12 12.60 9.92
CA ARG A 42 -0.11 12.97 10.63
C ARG A 42 -0.73 11.80 11.41
N PHE A 43 -0.63 10.59 10.86
CA PHE A 43 -1.09 9.35 11.51
C PHE A 43 0.02 8.65 12.27
N GLN A 44 1.25 9.17 12.22
CA GLN A 44 2.42 8.69 12.95
C GLN A 44 2.62 7.17 12.78
N THR A 45 2.51 6.72 11.53
CA THR A 45 2.55 5.29 11.16
C THR A 45 3.95 4.70 11.20
N ASP A 46 4.97 5.56 11.26
CA ASP A 46 6.38 5.24 11.40
C ASP A 46 6.76 4.87 12.84
N LEU A 47 6.03 5.38 13.83
CA LEU A 47 6.29 5.09 15.23
C LEU A 47 5.85 3.68 15.65
N PRO A 48 6.44 3.11 16.72
CA PRO A 48 5.96 1.87 17.33
C PRO A 48 4.48 1.99 17.74
N VAL A 49 3.74 0.89 17.60
CA VAL A 49 2.32 0.80 17.99
C VAL A 49 2.16 0.93 19.51
N PHE A 50 3.00 0.25 20.27
CA PHE A 50 3.04 0.34 21.73
C PHE A 50 4.12 1.34 22.14
N GLN A 51 3.71 2.53 22.57
CA GLN A 51 4.61 3.58 23.05
C GLN A 51 4.44 3.80 24.55
N GLY A 52 5.54 4.04 25.25
CA GLY A 52 5.54 4.24 26.70
C GLY A 52 5.84 2.97 27.49
N SER A 53 5.75 3.07 28.82
CA SER A 53 6.00 1.93 29.72
C SER A 53 4.85 0.91 29.68
N PRO A 54 5.12 -0.37 29.94
CA PRO A 54 4.06 -1.38 30.10
C PRO A 54 3.00 -0.91 31.10
N GLY A 55 1.72 -0.90 30.68
CA GLY A 55 0.59 -0.43 31.49
C GLY A 55 0.22 1.05 31.32
N ASN A 56 1.01 1.85 30.58
CA ASN A 56 0.77 3.28 30.38
C ASN A 56 0.39 3.70 28.95
N TYR A 57 0.31 2.76 28.01
CA TYR A 57 -0.11 3.06 26.63
C TYR A 57 -1.64 2.97 26.49
N ASP A 58 -2.23 3.81 25.64
CA ASP A 58 -3.65 3.72 25.26
C ASP A 58 -3.82 2.60 24.21
N PRO A 59 -4.50 1.48 24.54
CA PRO A 59 -4.70 0.39 23.59
C PRO A 59 -5.49 0.81 22.35
N LEU A 60 -6.41 1.77 22.47
CA LEU A 60 -7.19 2.25 21.32
C LEU A 60 -6.33 3.10 20.39
N ASP A 61 -5.42 3.92 20.93
CA ASP A 61 -4.46 4.65 20.10
C ASP A 61 -3.54 3.69 19.34
N ALA A 62 -3.02 2.67 20.04
CA ALA A 62 -2.21 1.61 19.45
C ALA A 62 -2.96 0.92 18.29
N MET A 63 -4.20 0.48 18.51
CA MET A 63 -5.00 -0.17 17.46
C MET A 63 -5.30 0.74 16.26
N ARG A 64 -5.59 2.03 16.49
CA ARG A 64 -5.82 2.99 15.39
C ARG A 64 -4.56 3.18 14.57
N ARG A 65 -3.40 3.33 15.23
CA ARG A 65 -2.11 3.50 14.57
C ARG A 65 -1.73 2.28 13.74
N ASP A 66 -1.95 1.09 14.28
CA ASP A 66 -1.73 -0.17 13.57
C ASP A 66 -2.59 -0.26 12.30
N ALA A 67 -3.88 0.07 12.40
CA ALA A 67 -4.78 0.11 11.26
C ALA A 67 -4.33 1.12 10.20
N TYR A 68 -3.92 2.34 10.60
CA TYR A 68 -3.36 3.31 9.65
C TYR A 68 -2.09 2.80 8.99
N ARG A 69 -1.16 2.23 9.78
CA ARG A 69 0.10 1.67 9.29
C ARG A 69 -0.13 0.60 8.22
N GLU A 70 -1.10 -0.28 8.42
CA GLU A 70 -1.41 -1.32 7.42
C GLU A 70 -1.91 -0.74 6.09
N VAL A 71 -2.68 0.35 6.13
CA VAL A 71 -3.09 1.04 4.90
C VAL A 71 -1.88 1.59 4.14
N PHE A 72 -0.91 2.22 4.82
CA PHE A 72 0.29 2.73 4.17
C PHE A 72 1.22 1.62 3.68
N LEU A 73 1.36 0.53 4.42
CA LEU A 73 2.12 -0.65 3.99
C LEU A 73 1.51 -1.24 2.72
N TYR A 74 0.17 -1.35 2.66
CA TYR A 74 -0.53 -1.79 1.47
C TYR A 74 -0.27 -0.86 0.27
N ILE A 75 -0.47 0.45 0.43
CA ILE A 75 -0.27 1.44 -0.65
C ILE A 75 1.17 1.37 -1.17
N ARG A 76 2.18 1.44 -0.28
CA ARG A 76 3.59 1.34 -0.65
C ARG A 76 3.89 0.04 -1.40
N ARG A 77 3.33 -1.08 -0.95
CA ARG A 77 3.49 -2.36 -1.63
C ARG A 77 2.87 -2.35 -3.03
N GLN A 78 1.68 -1.77 -3.21
CA GLN A 78 1.06 -1.65 -4.54
C GLN A 78 1.90 -0.77 -5.48
N LEU A 79 2.44 0.34 -4.99
CA LEU A 79 3.32 1.22 -5.76
C LEU A 79 4.60 0.52 -6.19
N GLN A 80 5.26 -0.19 -5.27
CA GLN A 80 6.45 -0.99 -5.59
C GLN A 80 6.17 -2.08 -6.63
N LEU A 81 5.02 -2.75 -6.55
CA LEU A 81 4.62 -3.74 -7.54
C LEU A 81 4.36 -3.09 -8.89
N ALA A 82 3.67 -1.95 -8.93
CA ALA A 82 3.43 -1.19 -10.15
C ALA A 82 4.74 -0.76 -10.85
N LEU A 83 5.72 -0.27 -10.08
CA LEU A 83 7.04 0.11 -10.60
C LEU A 83 7.77 -1.10 -11.21
N LYS A 84 7.75 -2.25 -10.52
CA LYS A 84 8.34 -3.48 -11.04
C LYS A 84 7.66 -3.93 -12.33
N GLU A 85 6.33 -3.90 -12.37
CA GLU A 85 5.53 -4.26 -13.55
C GLU A 85 5.84 -3.35 -14.75
N SER A 86 5.85 -2.03 -14.55
CA SER A 86 6.19 -1.06 -15.60
C SER A 86 7.62 -1.25 -16.13
N THR A 87 8.56 -1.57 -15.24
CA THR A 87 9.97 -1.84 -15.63
C THR A 87 10.08 -3.12 -16.45
N THR A 88 9.30 -4.15 -16.12
CA THR A 88 9.28 -5.40 -16.91
C THR A 88 8.59 -5.24 -18.25
N GLU A 89 7.53 -4.44 -18.34
CA GLU A 89 6.85 -4.13 -19.61
C GLU A 89 7.82 -3.40 -20.56
N ASN A 90 8.51 -2.36 -20.08
CA ASN A 90 9.48 -1.60 -20.89
C ASN A 90 10.72 -2.40 -21.35
N LYS A 91 11.01 -3.55 -20.75
CA LYS A 91 12.14 -4.42 -21.15
C LYS A 91 11.76 -5.46 -22.20
N ASN A 92 10.46 -5.71 -22.35
CA ASN A 92 9.92 -6.72 -23.26
C ASN A 92 9.42 -6.10 -24.58
N ASP A 93 9.42 -4.77 -24.68
CA ASP A 93 9.29 -3.98 -25.92
C ASP A 93 10.67 -3.71 -26.54
#